data_AF-A0A4Q3KYP4-F1
#
_entry.id   AF-A0A4Q3KYP4-F1
#
_cell.length_a   1.000
_cell.length_b   1.000
_cell.length_c   1.000
_cell.angle_alpha   90.00
_cell.angle_beta   90.00
_cell.angle_gamma   90.00
#
_symmetry.space_group_name_H-M   'P 1'
#
loop_
_entity.id
_entity.type
_entity.pdbx_description
1 polymer ?
#
loop_
_entity_poly.entity_id
_entity_poly.type
_entity_poly.pdbx_seq_one_letter_code
_entity_poly.pdbx_strand_id
1 'polypeptide(L)' 'MLTDSITEMVRRRWQAPRPFEGHTKESLLRKIDSPAVREEVKEQARRELQLRSMRALSG' A
#
# COMPACT_ATOMS: atom_id res chain seq x y z
N MET A 1 -22.41 0.19 -7.50
CA MET A 1 -20.98 0.15 -7.81
C MET A 1 -20.24 -0.04 -6.49
N LEU A 2 -19.84 -1.28 -6.18
CA LEU A 2 -19.23 -1.66 -4.88
C LEU A 2 -17.69 -1.65 -4.93
N THR A 3 -17.11 -1.77 -6.12
CA THR A 3 -15.67 -1.77 -6.38
C THR A 3 -15.01 -0.42 -6.10
N ASP A 4 -15.70 0.69 -6.40
CA ASP A 4 -15.18 2.04 -6.11
C ASP A 4 -15.00 2.27 -4.60
N SER A 5 -15.96 1.84 -3.78
CA SER A 5 -15.87 2.00 -2.31
C SER A 5 -14.75 1.17 -1.69
N ILE A 6 -14.46 -0.03 -2.21
CA ILE A 6 -13.37 -0.86 -1.68
C ILE A 6 -12.01 -0.24 -2.02
N THR A 7 -11.82 0.22 -3.25
CA THR A 7 -10.58 0.88 -3.69
C THR A 7 -10.32 2.17 -2.92
N GLU A 8 -11.34 3.01 -2.73
CA GLU A 8 -11.21 4.26 -1.96
C GLU A 8 -10.86 3.99 -0.49
N MET A 9 -11.50 2.99 0.12
CA MET A 9 -11.23 2.57 1.49
C MET A 9 -9.80 2.06 1.65
N VAL A 10 -9.29 1.29 0.68
CA VAL A 10 -7.89 0.84 0.66
C VAL A 10 -6.95 2.03 0.53
N ARG A 11 -7.18 2.95 -0.41
CA ARG A 11 -6.36 4.17 -0.56
C ARG A 11 -6.23 4.98 0.72
N ARG A 12 -7.36 5.32 1.35
CA ARG A 12 -7.37 6.10 2.60
C ARG A 12 -6.61 5.38 3.71
N ARG A 13 -6.73 4.06 3.78
CA ARG A 13 -6.02 3.24 4.78
C ARG A 13 -4.52 3.21 4.54
N TRP A 14 -4.07 3.15 3.29
CA TRP A 14 -2.65 3.17 2.92
C TRP A 14 -1.98 4.53 3.13
N GLN A 15 -2.75 5.63 3.14
CA GLN A 15 -2.26 6.97 3.46
C GLN A 15 -2.23 7.29 4.96
N ALA A 16 -2.75 6.41 5.81
CA ALA A 16 -2.74 6.61 7.26
C ALA A 16 -1.29 6.56 7.80
N PRO A 17 -1.00 7.20 8.96
CA PRO A 17 0.35 7.22 9.55
C PRO A 17 0.91 5.82 9.88
N ARG A 18 0.02 4.87 10.15
CA ARG A 18 0.36 3.48 10.48
C ARG A 18 -0.62 2.53 9.77
N PRO A 19 -0.49 2.36 8.45
CA PRO A 19 -1.47 1.66 7.62
C PRO A 19 -1.58 0.16 7.93
N PHE A 20 -0.56 -0.39 8.61
CA PHE A 20 -0.42 -1.81 8.94
C PHE A 20 -0.48 -2.10 10.45
N GLU A 21 -0.71 -1.09 11.29
CA GLU A 21 -0.78 -1.30 12.74
C GLU A 21 -1.94 -2.22 13.12
N GLY A 22 -1.67 -3.19 13.99
CA GLY A 22 -2.64 -4.22 14.40
C GLY A 22 -2.90 -5.33 13.36
N HIS A 23 -2.24 -5.31 12.20
CA HIS A 23 -2.38 -6.37 11.20
C HIS A 23 -1.33 -7.46 11.38
N THR A 24 -1.77 -8.73 11.35
CA THR A 24 -0.87 -9.87 11.26
C THR A 24 -0.32 -10.00 9.83
N LYS A 25 0.85 -10.63 9.70
CA LYS A 25 1.45 -10.95 8.40
C LYS A 25 0.48 -11.69 7.47
N GLU A 26 -0.30 -12.62 8.01
CA GLU A 26 -1.29 -13.37 7.26
C GLU A 26 -2.48 -12.50 6.79
N SER A 27 -2.94 -11.58 7.66
CA SER A 27 -3.97 -10.60 7.30
C SER A 27 -3.51 -9.68 6.17
N LEU A 28 -2.24 -9.26 6.18
CA LEU A 28 -1.65 -8.46 5.11
C LEU A 28 -1.61 -9.27 3.81
N LEU A 29 -1.11 -10.51 3.84
CA LEU A 29 -1.02 -11.37 2.65
C LEU A 29 -2.37 -11.57 1.96
N ARG A 30 -3.46 -11.77 2.71
CA ARG A 30 -4.81 -11.89 2.13
C ARG A 30 -5.30 -10.61 1.44
N LYS A 31 -4.86 -9.44 1.89
CA LYS A 31 -5.23 -8.15 1.28
C LYS A 31 -4.53 -7.91 -0.06
N ILE A 32 -3.28 -8.37 -0.19
CA ILE A 32 -2.48 -8.26 -1.43
C ILE A 32 -2.83 -9.34 -2.46
N ASP A 33 -3.60 -10.35 -2.06
CA ASP A 33 -4.08 -11.41 -2.95
C ASP A 33 -5.19 -10.93 -3.89
N SER A 34 -5.87 -9.82 -3.55
CA SER A 34 -6.80 -9.14 -4.45
C SER A 34 -6.03 -8.51 -5.63
N PRO A 35 -6.36 -8.85 -6.90
CA PRO A 35 -5.64 -8.33 -8.07
C PRO A 35 -5.63 -6.79 -8.16
N ALA A 36 -6.75 -6.15 -7.80
CA ALA A 36 -6.89 -4.69 -7.81
C ALA A 36 -5.98 -4.02 -6.77
N VAL A 37 -5.88 -4.59 -5.58
CA VAL A 37 -5.01 -4.09 -4.51
C VAL A 37 -3.55 -4.39 -4.83
N ARG A 38 -3.26 -5.54 -5.44
CA ARG A 38 -1.89 -5.99 -5.72
C ARG A 38 -1.09 -5.01 -6.57
N GLU A 39 -1.67 -4.47 -7.63
CA GLU A 39 -0.97 -3.53 -8.51
C GLU A 39 -0.78 -2.15 -7.87
N GLU A 40 -1.78 -1.67 -7.13
CA GLU A 40 -1.66 -0.40 -6.40
C GLU A 40 -0.60 -0.47 -5.29
N VAL A 41 -0.52 -1.61 -4.58
CA VAL A 41 0.51 -1.87 -3.56
C VAL A 41 1.91 -1.94 -4.16
N LYS A 42 2.08 -2.61 -5.30
CA LYS A 42 3.38 -2.67 -6.00
C LYS A 42 3.83 -1.29 -6.45
N GLU A 43 2.93 -0.50 -7.01
CA GLU A 43 3.23 0.86 -7.47
C GLU A 43 3.64 1.76 -6.31
N GLN A 44 2.91 1.69 -5.19
CA GLN A 44 3.26 2.47 -4.01
C GLN A 44 4.61 2.04 -3.40
N ALA A 45 4.88 0.73 -3.32
CA ALA A 45 6.17 0.22 -2.85
C ALA A 45 7.33 0.66 -3.76
N ARG A 46 7.14 0.69 -5.08
CA ARG A 46 8.13 1.23 -6.03
C ARG A 46 8.41 2.71 -5.77
N ARG A 47 7.37 3.52 -5.56
CA ARG A 47 7.53 4.96 -5.26
C ARG A 47 8.26 5.18 -3.94
N GLU A 48 7.93 4.44 -2.90
CA GLU A 48 8.65 4.52 -1.63
C GLU A 48 10.14 4.14 -1.77
N LEU A 49 10.44 3.08 -2.53
CA LEU A 49 11.82 2.69 -2.81
C LEU A 49 12.58 3.76 -3.58
N GLN A 50 11.96 4.39 -4.59
CA GLN A 50 12.54 5.51 -5.34
C GLN A 50 12.77 6.74 -4.46
N LEU A 51 11.82 7.09 -3.60
CA LEU A 51 11.97 8.20 -2.66
C LEU A 51 13.12 7.93 -1.67
N ARG A 52 13.26 6.70 -1.18
CA ARG A 52 14.37 6.31 -0.30
C ARG A 52 15.71 6.33 -1.01
N SER A 53 15.79 5.85 -2.25
CA SER A 53 17.02 5.88 -3.03
C SER A 53 17.44 7.31 -3.38
N MET A 54 16.51 8.18 -3.78
CA MET A 54 16.79 9.61 -4.00
C MET A 54 17.27 10.30 -2.73
N ARG A 55 16.66 9.99 -1.58
CA ARG A 55 17.07 10.54 -0.28
C ARG A 55 18.46 10.06 0.15
N ALA A 56 18.83 8.82 -0.18
CA ALA A 56 20.16 8.27 0.06
C ALA A 56 21.24 8.86 -0.86
N LEU A 57 20.87 9.31 -2.07
CA LEU A 57 21.78 9.95 -3.03
C LEU A 57 21.95 11.47 -2.81
N SER A 58 21.10 12.08 -1.99
CA SER A 58 21.11 13.52 -1.69
C SER A 58 21.71 13.84 -0.33
N GLY A 59 22.29 12.85 0.35
CA GLY A 59 22.92 12.96 1.68
C GLY A 59 24.42 12.81 1.62
#